data_AF-A0A2M7C9F0-F1
#
_entry.id   AF-A0A2M7C9F0-F1
#
_cell.length_a   1.000
_cell.length_b   1.000
_cell.length_c   1.000
_cell.angle_alpha   90.00
_cell.angle_beta   90.00
_cell.angle_gamma   90.00
#
_symmetry.space_group_name_H-M   'P 1'
#
loop_
_entity.id
_entity.type
_entity.pdbx_description
1 polymer ?
#
loop_
_entity_poly.entity_id
_entity_poly.type
_entity_poly.pdbx_seq_one_letter_code
_entity_poly.pdbx_strand_id
1 'polypeptide(L)'
;MNSSLKSREELGTRSVRRNPLIADLLHRIAFIEKAGTGIRRMIEDARKHKCPEPKFAVNGFFTATFWPNVEIARKITPQITEQVSEQVGEQVTPQVTPQVIAVLEAARTARNREELQRAVGLRDREHFRKAYLEPLLVAGWLEMTIPDKPRSSKQRYRTTDLGRKVLA
;
A
#
# COMPACT_ATOMS: atom_id res chain seq x y z
N MET A 1 -20.71 -30.93 1.45
CA MET A 1 -20.93 -29.81 0.52
C MET A 1 -21.43 -28.62 1.31
N ASN A 2 -20.69 -27.51 1.35
CA ASN A 2 -21.23 -26.17 1.64
C ASN A 2 -20.15 -25.14 1.30
N SER A 3 -19.92 -24.98 -0.01
CA SER A 3 -19.23 -23.82 -0.55
C SER A 3 -20.20 -22.65 -0.48
N SER A 4 -20.14 -21.89 0.62
CA SER A 4 -20.81 -20.58 0.73
C SER A 4 -19.74 -19.49 0.76
N LEU A 5 -18.95 -19.43 -0.30
CA LEU A 5 -18.15 -18.26 -0.61
C LEU A 5 -19.13 -17.20 -1.14
N LYS A 6 -19.36 -16.17 -0.32
CA LYS A 6 -20.29 -15.08 -0.61
C LYS A 6 -19.81 -14.29 -1.83
N SER A 7 -20.71 -14.07 -2.79
CA SER A 7 -20.52 -13.14 -3.90
C SER A 7 -20.45 -11.70 -3.38
N ARG A 8 -19.68 -10.85 -4.07
CA ARG A 8 -19.43 -9.44 -3.71
C ARG A 8 -20.73 -8.64 -3.53
N GLU A 9 -21.79 -9.01 -4.23
CA GLU A 9 -23.11 -8.37 -4.20
C GLU A 9 -23.96 -8.68 -2.95
N GLU A 10 -23.65 -9.75 -2.20
CA GLU A 10 -24.43 -10.16 -1.01
C GLU A 10 -23.91 -9.54 0.31
N LEU A 11 -22.78 -8.82 0.23
CA LEU A 11 -22.14 -8.20 1.39
C LEU A 11 -22.94 -6.97 1.86
N GLY A 12 -23.61 -7.11 2.99
CA GLY A 12 -24.38 -6.04 3.64
C GLY A 12 -25.90 -6.12 3.43
N THR A 13 -26.39 -7.04 2.61
CA THR A 13 -27.82 -7.28 2.37
C THR A 13 -28.33 -8.56 3.04
N ARG A 14 -27.49 -9.61 3.10
CA ARG A 14 -27.85 -10.89 3.71
C ARG A 14 -27.02 -11.20 4.94
N SER A 15 -27.71 -11.53 6.04
CA SER A 15 -27.10 -11.84 7.33
C SER A 15 -27.19 -13.33 7.65
N VAL A 16 -26.06 -14.03 7.54
CA VAL A 16 -25.96 -15.45 7.91
C VAL A 16 -24.83 -15.63 8.89
N ARG A 17 -25.15 -16.17 10.07
CA ARG A 17 -24.19 -16.51 11.12
C ARG A 17 -23.38 -17.72 10.68
N ARG A 18 -22.05 -17.61 10.65
CA ARG A 18 -21.16 -18.77 10.40
C ARG A 18 -21.14 -19.72 11.59
N ASN A 19 -21.09 -19.17 12.80
CA ASN A 19 -21.17 -19.91 14.05
C ASN A 19 -22.30 -19.29 14.91
N PRO A 20 -23.43 -19.99 15.09
CA PRO A 20 -24.56 -19.49 15.89
C PRO A 20 -24.20 -19.26 17.36
N LEU A 21 -23.41 -20.15 17.99
CA LEU A 21 -23.07 -20.06 19.41
C LEU A 21 -22.26 -18.79 19.74
N ILE A 22 -21.25 -18.48 18.92
CA ILE A 22 -20.43 -17.27 19.09
C ILE A 22 -21.29 -16.02 18.86
N ALA A 23 -22.12 -16.01 17.80
CA ALA A 23 -22.97 -14.87 17.51
C ALA A 23 -23.99 -14.61 18.64
N ASP A 24 -24.57 -15.67 19.20
CA ASP A 24 -25.55 -15.56 20.28
C ASP A 24 -24.90 -15.09 21.59
N LEU A 25 -23.70 -15.57 21.90
CA LEU A 25 -22.92 -15.08 23.03
C LEU A 25 -22.64 -13.57 22.89
N LEU A 26 -22.10 -13.14 21.74
CA LEU A 26 -21.76 -11.73 21.49
C LEU A 26 -23.00 -10.83 21.51
N HIS A 27 -24.16 -11.35 21.08
CA HIS A 27 -25.42 -10.62 21.17
C HIS A 27 -25.89 -10.48 22.63
N ARG A 28 -25.80 -11.55 23.43
CA ARG A 28 -26.22 -11.55 24.84
C ARG A 28 -25.41 -10.59 25.71
N ILE A 29 -24.12 -10.44 25.44
CA ILE A 29 -23.27 -9.48 26.14
C ILE A 29 -23.37 -8.05 25.56
N ALA A 30 -24.34 -7.79 24.69
CA ALA A 30 -24.57 -6.51 24.02
C ALA A 30 -23.38 -5.99 23.20
N PHE A 31 -22.46 -6.87 22.80
CA PHE A 31 -21.33 -6.50 21.94
C PHE A 31 -21.75 -6.34 20.46
N ILE A 32 -22.83 -7.03 20.06
CA ILE A 32 -23.47 -6.86 18.74
C ILE A 32 -24.98 -6.66 18.88
N GLU A 33 -25.54 -5.70 18.15
CA GLU A 33 -26.97 -5.35 18.24
C GLU A 33 -27.84 -6.21 17.31
N LYS A 34 -27.48 -6.30 16.03
CA LYS A 34 -28.22 -7.04 14.99
C LYS A 34 -27.24 -7.59 13.95
N ALA A 35 -27.43 -8.84 13.56
CA ALA A 35 -26.60 -9.45 12.53
C ALA A 35 -26.94 -8.82 11.16
N GLY A 36 -25.93 -8.34 10.42
CA GLY A 36 -26.06 -7.92 9.02
C GLY A 36 -26.05 -6.42 8.75
N THR A 37 -26.18 -5.58 9.78
CA THR A 37 -26.14 -4.10 9.61
C THR A 37 -24.71 -3.53 9.68
N GLY A 38 -23.73 -4.32 10.11
CA GLY A 38 -22.37 -3.85 10.39
C GLY A 38 -21.67 -3.20 9.19
N ILE A 39 -21.77 -3.78 7.99
CA ILE A 39 -21.14 -3.20 6.78
C ILE A 39 -21.75 -1.84 6.43
N ARG A 40 -23.08 -1.74 6.49
CA ARG A 40 -23.78 -0.48 6.23
C ARG A 40 -23.38 0.59 7.26
N ARG A 41 -23.32 0.23 8.55
CA ARG A 41 -22.88 1.13 9.62
C ARG A 41 -21.44 1.60 9.39
N MET A 42 -20.53 0.70 9.01
CA MET A 42 -19.14 1.08 8.69
C MET A 42 -19.07 2.09 7.55
N ILE A 43 -19.89 1.94 6.51
CA ILE A 43 -19.94 2.88 5.38
C ILE A 43 -20.53 4.23 5.82
N GLU A 44 -21.64 4.21 6.55
CA GLU A 44 -22.30 5.42 7.07
C GLU A 44 -21.40 6.20 8.03
N ASP A 45 -20.70 5.51 8.94
CA ASP A 45 -19.76 6.10 9.87
C ASP A 45 -18.53 6.66 9.15
N ALA A 46 -17.98 5.95 8.16
CA ALA A 46 -16.89 6.47 7.34
C ALA A 46 -17.30 7.77 6.64
N ARG A 47 -18.48 7.79 6.03
CA ARG A 47 -19.04 8.99 5.37
C ARG A 47 -19.25 10.14 6.35
N LYS A 48 -19.79 9.86 7.54
CA LYS A 48 -20.00 10.86 8.61
C LYS A 48 -18.70 11.54 9.03
N HIS A 49 -17.60 10.78 9.07
CA HIS A 49 -16.27 11.30 9.44
C HIS A 49 -15.47 11.83 8.25
N LYS A 50 -16.11 11.98 7.07
CA LYS A 50 -15.49 12.39 5.80
C LYS A 50 -14.32 11.49 5.37
N CYS A 51 -14.35 10.23 5.75
CA CYS A 51 -13.41 9.22 5.27
C CYS A 51 -13.89 8.68 3.91
N PRO A 52 -12.98 8.29 3.00
CA PRO A 52 -13.34 7.55 1.80
C PRO A 52 -14.10 6.26 2.15
N GLU A 53 -15.01 5.83 1.27
CA GLU A 53 -15.82 4.64 1.51
C GLU A 53 -14.94 3.38 1.63
N PRO A 54 -15.18 2.54 2.64
CA PRO A 54 -14.39 1.34 2.87
C PRO A 54 -14.61 0.30 1.76
N LYS A 55 -13.54 -0.40 1.38
CA LYS A 55 -13.59 -1.46 0.38
C LYS A 55 -13.62 -2.82 1.06
N PHE A 56 -14.57 -3.64 0.65
CA PHE A 56 -14.72 -5.01 1.14
C PHE A 56 -14.37 -6.01 0.04
N ALA A 57 -13.55 -7.01 0.38
CA ALA A 57 -13.16 -8.09 -0.50
C ALA A 57 -13.33 -9.44 0.20
N VAL A 58 -13.73 -10.46 -0.57
CA VAL A 58 -13.92 -11.83 -0.09
C VAL A 58 -13.18 -12.78 -1.01
N ASN A 59 -11.90 -13.01 -0.71
CA ASN A 59 -11.01 -13.86 -1.50
C ASN A 59 -10.49 -14.98 -0.58
N GLY A 60 -11.38 -15.86 -0.11
CA GLY A 60 -11.09 -16.86 0.94
C GLY A 60 -11.12 -16.29 2.36
N PHE A 61 -10.61 -15.07 2.54
CA PHE A 61 -10.77 -14.25 3.74
C PHE A 61 -11.69 -13.06 3.50
N PHE A 62 -12.28 -12.53 4.57
CA PHE A 62 -12.97 -11.25 4.53
C PHE A 62 -11.98 -10.14 4.89
N THR A 63 -11.80 -9.19 3.98
CA THR A 63 -10.91 -8.03 4.16
C THR A 63 -11.73 -6.75 4.04
N ALA A 64 -11.59 -5.87 5.03
CA ALA A 64 -12.15 -4.52 5.04
C ALA A 64 -11.00 -3.51 5.04
N THR A 65 -10.93 -2.67 4.01
CA THR A 65 -9.91 -1.62 3.86
C THR A 65 -10.54 -0.27 4.12
N PHE A 66 -9.97 0.49 5.05
CA PHE A 66 -10.39 1.84 5.41
C PHE A 66 -9.29 2.84 5.04
N TRP A 67 -9.69 4.08 4.77
CA TRP A 67 -8.78 5.18 4.51
C TRP A 67 -9.03 6.31 5.52
N PRO A 68 -7.97 7.00 5.97
CA PRO A 68 -8.14 8.15 6.85
C PRO A 68 -8.88 9.28 6.13
N ASN A 69 -9.49 10.17 6.91
CA ASN A 69 -10.05 11.40 6.40
C ASN A 69 -8.97 12.18 5.64
N VAL A 70 -9.27 12.55 4.39
CA VAL A 70 -8.34 13.20 3.46
C VAL A 70 -7.82 14.54 4.02
N GLU A 71 -8.65 15.31 4.74
CA GLU A 71 -8.26 16.58 5.35
C GLU A 71 -7.29 16.36 6.52
N ILE A 72 -7.50 15.31 7.32
CA ILE A 72 -6.61 14.95 8.43
C ILE A 72 -5.30 14.39 7.90
N ALA A 73 -5.35 13.48 6.92
CA ALA A 73 -4.18 12.93 6.26
C ALA A 73 -3.28 14.01 5.64
N ARG A 74 -3.87 15.08 5.07
CA ARG A 74 -3.15 16.25 4.53
C ARG A 74 -2.51 17.14 5.60
N LYS A 75 -3.12 17.25 6.79
CA LYS A 75 -2.54 17.99 7.93
C LYS A 75 -1.45 17.21 8.65
N ILE A 76 -1.57 15.88 8.63
CA ILE A 76 -0.61 14.95 9.21
C ILE A 76 0.67 14.84 8.37
N THR A 77 0.56 14.91 7.04
CA THR A 77 1.71 14.74 6.12
C THR A 77 2.88 15.69 6.37
N PRO A 78 2.70 16.97 6.72
CA PRO A 78 3.82 17.85 7.08
C PRO A 78 4.31 17.71 8.54
N GLN A 79 3.61 17.00 9.43
CA GLN A 79 3.94 16.93 10.87
C GLN A 79 4.42 15.55 11.35
N ILE A 80 4.12 14.47 10.62
CA ILE A 80 4.56 13.09 10.97
C ILE A 80 5.95 12.74 10.40
N THR A 81 6.60 13.64 9.64
CA THR A 81 7.97 13.41 9.15
C THR A 81 9.02 13.37 10.26
N GLU A 82 8.74 13.85 11.49
CA GLU A 82 9.74 13.89 12.57
C GLU A 82 9.60 12.80 13.65
N GLN A 83 8.46 12.11 13.82
CA GLN A 83 8.24 11.30 15.04
C GLN A 83 7.75 9.85 14.87
N VAL A 84 7.47 9.34 13.66
CA VAL A 84 6.95 7.95 13.49
C VAL A 84 7.88 7.13 12.61
N SER A 85 9.16 7.02 13.01
CA SER A 85 10.15 6.20 12.32
C SER A 85 10.10 4.71 12.68
N GLU A 86 9.31 4.27 13.66
CA GLU A 86 9.59 2.95 14.25
C GLU A 86 8.61 1.80 14.04
N GLN A 87 7.31 1.96 13.73
CA GLN A 87 6.44 0.77 13.77
C GLN A 87 5.40 0.64 12.64
N VAL A 88 5.84 -0.12 11.62
CA VAL A 88 5.09 -1.13 10.84
C VAL A 88 4.14 -0.63 9.73
N GLY A 89 4.60 -0.75 8.45
CA GLY A 89 3.68 -0.82 7.29
C GLY A 89 4.04 -0.08 6.00
N GLU A 90 5.29 0.34 5.80
CA GLU A 90 6.00 0.41 4.49
C GLU A 90 5.23 0.88 3.23
N GLN A 91 4.75 2.13 3.23
CA GLN A 91 4.94 2.99 2.05
C GLN A 91 6.16 3.87 2.32
N VAL A 92 7.34 3.27 2.17
CA VAL A 92 8.60 4.02 2.13
C VAL A 92 8.63 4.70 0.77
N THR A 93 8.01 5.88 0.66
CA THR A 93 8.52 6.83 -0.33
C THR A 93 9.95 7.09 0.08
N PRO A 94 10.96 6.71 -0.71
CA PRO A 94 12.35 6.91 -0.33
C PRO A 94 12.53 8.40 -0.05
N GLN A 95 13.16 8.73 1.09
CA GLN A 95 13.53 10.11 1.38
C GLN A 95 14.29 10.65 0.17
N VAL A 96 13.95 11.88 -0.26
CA VAL A 96 14.62 12.54 -1.38
C VAL A 96 15.99 13.01 -0.91
N THR A 97 16.91 12.06 -0.79
CA THR A 97 18.32 12.34 -0.47
C THR A 97 19.07 12.73 -1.75
N PRO A 98 20.20 13.43 -1.64
CA PRO A 98 21.04 13.74 -2.80
C PRO A 98 21.41 12.48 -3.62
N GLN A 99 21.58 11.35 -2.95
CA GLN A 99 21.85 10.06 -3.59
C GLN A 99 20.64 9.57 -4.40
N VAL A 100 19.41 9.68 -3.86
CA VAL A 100 18.20 9.31 -4.61
C VAL A 100 18.01 10.20 -5.84
N ILE A 101 18.21 11.51 -5.71
CA ILE A 101 18.21 12.45 -6.85
C ILE A 101 19.23 12.00 -7.90
N ALA A 102 20.46 11.67 -7.48
CA ALA A 102 21.51 11.21 -8.38
C ALA A 102 21.17 9.89 -9.10
N VAL A 103 20.48 8.94 -8.44
CA VAL A 103 19.97 7.73 -9.12
C VAL A 103 18.94 8.10 -10.18
N LEU A 104 17.95 8.95 -9.84
CA LEU A 104 16.87 9.35 -10.75
C LEU A 104 17.39 10.14 -11.95
N GLU A 105 18.39 11.01 -11.73
CA GLU A 105 19.09 11.72 -12.80
C GLU A 105 19.85 10.76 -13.72
N ALA A 106 20.63 9.83 -13.16
CA ALA A 106 21.35 8.83 -13.95
C ALA A 106 20.39 7.93 -14.75
N ALA A 107 19.23 7.59 -14.17
CA ALA A 107 18.20 6.75 -14.79
C ALA A 107 17.27 7.49 -15.77
N ARG A 108 17.48 8.77 -16.07
CA ARG A 108 16.78 9.46 -17.19
C ARG A 108 16.96 8.70 -18.51
N THR A 109 18.10 8.04 -18.67
CA THR A 109 18.38 7.07 -19.74
C THR A 109 18.36 5.65 -19.16
N ALA A 110 17.94 4.67 -19.96
CA ALA A 110 17.86 3.29 -19.50
C ALA A 110 19.25 2.71 -19.18
N ARG A 111 19.54 2.57 -17.88
CA ARG A 111 20.85 2.14 -17.38
C ARG A 111 20.76 0.83 -16.61
N ASN A 112 21.86 0.09 -16.60
CA ASN A 112 21.94 -1.13 -15.79
C ASN A 112 22.20 -0.76 -14.32
N ARG A 113 22.01 -1.74 -13.42
CA ARG A 113 22.21 -1.56 -11.97
C ARG A 113 23.60 -1.04 -11.61
N GLU A 114 24.65 -1.50 -12.29
CA GLU A 114 26.03 -1.12 -11.97
C GLU A 114 26.32 0.33 -12.33
N GLU A 115 25.79 0.80 -13.45
CA GLU A 115 25.89 2.20 -13.87
C GLU A 115 25.17 3.12 -12.87
N LEU A 116 23.98 2.73 -12.39
CA LEU A 116 23.26 3.49 -11.37
C LEU A 116 23.97 3.49 -10.02
N GLN A 117 24.52 2.33 -9.62
CA GLN A 117 25.31 2.21 -8.40
C GLN A 117 26.56 3.11 -8.45
N ARG A 118 27.26 3.15 -9.59
CA ARG A 118 28.43 4.03 -9.79
C ARG A 118 28.05 5.50 -9.71
N ALA A 119 26.86 5.88 -10.19
CA ALA A 119 26.40 7.27 -10.16
C ALA A 119 26.22 7.82 -8.73
N VAL A 120 25.95 6.96 -7.74
CA VAL A 120 25.83 7.34 -6.32
C VAL A 120 27.07 7.05 -5.49
N GLY A 121 28.15 6.58 -6.11
CA GLY A 121 29.41 6.31 -5.41
C GLY A 121 29.37 5.15 -4.40
N LEU A 122 28.34 4.30 -4.46
CA LEU A 122 28.20 3.17 -3.53
C LEU A 122 29.01 1.96 -3.99
N ARG A 123 29.76 1.35 -3.08
CA ARG A 123 30.56 0.14 -3.36
C ARG A 123 29.76 -1.14 -3.16
N ASP A 124 28.86 -1.13 -2.18
CA ASP A 124 28.08 -2.31 -1.80
C ASP A 124 26.86 -2.49 -2.72
N ARG A 125 26.85 -3.62 -3.41
CA ARG A 125 25.78 -4.04 -4.33
C ARG A 125 24.47 -4.34 -3.61
N GLU A 126 24.53 -5.01 -2.47
CA GLU A 126 23.35 -5.42 -1.71
C GLU A 126 22.70 -4.21 -1.04
N HIS A 127 23.52 -3.32 -0.49
CA HIS A 127 23.06 -2.06 0.05
C HIS A 127 22.39 -1.19 -1.02
N PHE A 128 23.02 -1.01 -2.19
CA PHE A 128 22.41 -0.26 -3.29
C PHE A 128 21.04 -0.82 -3.68
N ARG A 129 20.93 -2.15 -3.75
CA ARG A 129 19.68 -2.80 -4.14
C ARG A 129 18.57 -2.57 -3.10
N LYS A 130 18.84 -2.85 -1.82
CA LYS A 130 17.84 -2.78 -0.76
C LYS A 130 17.49 -1.35 -0.36
N ALA A 131 18.47 -0.43 -0.34
CA ALA A 131 18.25 0.93 0.15
C ALA A 131 17.83 1.92 -0.95
N TYR A 132 18.13 1.64 -2.22
CA TYR A 132 17.84 2.57 -3.32
C TYR A 132 16.97 1.93 -4.38
N LEU A 133 17.43 0.85 -5.01
CA LEU A 133 16.77 0.33 -6.20
C LEU A 133 15.36 -0.20 -5.93
N GLU A 134 15.20 -1.07 -4.93
CA GLU A 134 13.90 -1.66 -4.57
C GLU A 134 12.91 -0.60 -4.07
N PRO A 135 13.27 0.32 -3.14
CA PRO A 135 12.38 1.40 -2.73
C PRO A 135 11.94 2.30 -3.89
N LEU A 136 12.83 2.64 -4.82
CA LEU A 136 12.50 3.50 -5.97
C LEU A 136 11.57 2.81 -6.98
N LEU A 137 11.68 1.48 -7.12
CA LEU A 137 10.75 0.69 -7.93
C LEU A 137 9.39 0.56 -7.27
N VAL A 138 9.34 0.32 -5.95
CA VAL A 138 8.10 0.23 -5.17
C VAL A 138 7.36 1.57 -5.15
N ALA A 139 8.09 2.68 -5.00
CA ALA A 139 7.54 4.03 -5.08
C ALA A 139 7.12 4.44 -6.50
N GLY A 140 7.45 3.64 -7.51
CA GLY A 140 7.14 3.91 -8.92
C GLY A 140 7.93 5.07 -9.51
N TRP A 141 9.06 5.47 -8.90
CA TRP A 141 9.94 6.52 -9.43
C TRP A 141 10.90 5.97 -10.49
N LEU A 142 11.21 4.67 -10.40
CA LEU A 142 11.88 3.88 -11.43
C LEU A 142 10.96 2.78 -11.94
N GLU A 143 11.21 2.34 -13.18
CA GLU A 143 10.59 1.15 -13.76
C GLU A 143 11.64 0.26 -14.44
N MET A 144 11.32 -1.04 -14.54
CA MET A 144 12.14 -2.02 -15.24
C MET A 144 11.85 -2.00 -16.74
N THR A 145 12.88 -2.11 -17.57
CA THR A 145 12.69 -2.23 -19.03
C THR A 145 12.19 -3.61 -19.45
N ILE A 146 12.44 -4.65 -18.64
CA ILE A 146 12.00 -6.03 -18.88
C ILE A 146 11.23 -6.51 -17.64
N PRO A 147 9.95 -6.14 -17.48
CA PRO A 147 9.16 -6.48 -16.29
C PRO A 147 8.91 -7.99 -16.15
N ASP A 148 8.72 -8.71 -17.26
CA ASP A 148 8.43 -10.15 -17.25
C ASP A 148 9.60 -11.03 -16.76
N LYS A 149 10.82 -10.50 -16.84
CA LYS A 149 12.06 -11.21 -16.46
C LYS A 149 12.90 -10.32 -15.55
N PRO A 150 12.51 -10.12 -14.28
CA PRO A 150 13.18 -9.21 -13.35
C PRO A 150 14.63 -9.58 -13.06
N ARG A 151 14.99 -10.86 -13.19
CA ARG A 151 16.36 -11.40 -13.02
C ARG A 151 17.15 -11.47 -14.33
N SER A 152 16.68 -10.85 -15.41
CA SER A 152 17.38 -10.83 -16.70
C SER A 152 18.74 -10.14 -16.57
N SER A 153 19.78 -10.71 -17.18
CA SER A 153 21.10 -10.07 -17.30
C SER A 153 21.07 -8.78 -18.14
N LYS A 154 20.05 -8.63 -19.00
CA LYS A 154 19.82 -7.44 -19.83
C LYS A 154 18.89 -6.41 -19.15
N GLN A 155 18.58 -6.60 -17.87
CA GLN A 155 17.68 -5.69 -17.15
C GLN A 155 18.28 -4.27 -17.07
N ARG A 156 17.46 -3.28 -17.40
CA ARG A 156 17.77 -1.86 -17.23
C ARG A 156 16.63 -1.18 -16.47
N TYR A 157 16.93 -0.02 -15.92
CA TYR A 157 16.03 0.78 -15.13
C TYR A 157 15.94 2.17 -15.73
N ARG A 158 14.74 2.74 -15.78
CA ARG A 158 14.50 4.10 -16.28
C ARG A 158 13.59 4.88 -15.32
N THR A 159 13.77 6.19 -15.27
CA THR A 159 12.96 7.11 -14.48
C THR A 159 11.59 7.30 -15.11
N THR A 160 10.54 7.15 -14.31
CA THR A 160 9.13 7.34 -14.70
C THR A 160 8.74 8.81 -14.65
N ASP A 161 7.54 9.15 -15.10
CA ASP A 161 6.99 10.51 -14.96
C ASP A 161 6.84 10.93 -13.49
N LEU A 162 6.57 9.99 -12.58
CA LEU A 162 6.56 10.26 -11.14
C LEU A 162 7.95 10.60 -10.63
N GLY A 163 8.98 9.84 -11.04
CA GLY A 163 10.37 10.15 -10.69
C GLY A 163 10.84 11.49 -11.26
N ARG A 164 10.37 11.89 -12.44
CA ARG A 164 10.67 13.20 -13.02
C ARG A 164 10.03 14.36 -12.26
N LYS A 165 8.84 14.18 -11.69
CA LYS A 165 8.21 15.19 -10.82
C LYS A 165 8.99 15.45 -9.54
N VAL A 166 9.76 14.46 -9.06
CA VAL A 166 10.65 14.63 -7.91
C VAL A 166 11.91 15.44 -8.27
N LEU A 167 12.29 15.46 -9.55
CA LEU A 167 13.43 16.22 -10.07
C LEU A 167 13.06 17.66 -10.49
N ALA A 168 11.77 18.00 -10.52
CA ALA A 168 11.24 19.29 -10.97
C ALA A 168 11.09 20.27 -9.80
#